data_AF-A0A6M0AQ75-F1
#
_entry.id   AF-A0A6M0AQ75-F1
#
_cell.length_a   1.000
_cell.length_b   1.000
_cell.length_c   1.000
_cell.angle_alpha   90.00
_cell.angle_beta   90.00
_cell.angle_gamma   90.00
#
_symmetry.space_group_name_H-M   'P 1'
#
loop_
_entity.id
_entity.type
_entity.pdbx_description
1 polymer ?
#
loop_
_entity_poly.entity_id
_entity_poly.type
_entity_poly.pdbx_seq_one_letter_code
_entity_poly.pdbx_strand_id
1 'polypeptide(L)'
;MAQIYFGLDNFIYTHLQFLTLKELLDQGKTPEAIFDGVPLEHGFIDDEKLDSFIKKDQLCTFDLISIISDIPGITNVRSITISSNKSSESEELALALDPNLTPQLKDLDGLKNNNITFYKGQISCNPNLAKAKSNLKSLQQKNTKTSSSTQTKDIPIPVGQYRELSDYESIQNDFPATYGIGEIGLPASASPKRKAQAKQLQAYLMFFDQLLANYFAQLDHAKDLFSFQTKNNTTYFYQELYSIPGAPEILNFEQNSPEDQWNDIDKIIKNRFLDHLMAQFCEKFTDYSLLLYESILDEKLIDDKISFLQNYPQISAGRGKAFNYTDSSQVWDTENVSGLKQRICSLLGIPYHRKTLALCNESDETEGFHIVEHILLRPRSSNDPDSDENFSEFKSNTDSNTDSNTIDPYSFQLSFVFPDWLHRFQEENFKQLIYNIISAEIPAHITPYFHWLNPLCCKHSANALREQLMRYPHATRTAFM
;
A
#
# COMPACT_ATOMS: atom_id res chain seq x y z
N MET A 1 14.81 40.77 19.93
CA MET A 1 15.92 39.81 19.76
C MET A 1 15.44 38.41 19.44
N ALA A 2 14.69 37.72 20.30
CA ALA A 2 14.20 36.37 20.01
C ALA A 2 13.41 36.27 18.69
N GLN A 3 12.47 37.19 18.44
CA GLN A 3 11.72 37.27 17.18
C GLN A 3 12.60 37.54 15.95
N ILE A 4 13.64 38.39 16.09
CA ILE A 4 14.60 38.65 15.01
C ILE A 4 15.33 37.36 14.65
N TYR A 5 15.90 36.69 15.67
CA TYR A 5 16.62 35.44 15.45
C TYR A 5 15.72 34.38 14.83
N PHE A 6 14.51 34.20 15.34
CA PHE A 6 13.55 33.24 14.81
C PHE A 6 13.15 33.54 13.36
N GLY A 7 12.93 34.82 13.00
CA GLY A 7 12.62 35.22 11.63
C GLY A 7 13.79 35.01 10.67
N LEU A 8 15.01 35.39 11.09
CA LEU A 8 16.23 35.18 10.29
C LEU A 8 16.54 33.69 10.14
N ASP A 9 16.40 32.90 11.19
CA ASP A 9 16.63 31.44 11.19
C ASP A 9 15.65 30.77 10.23
N ASN A 10 14.34 31.05 10.32
CA ASN A 10 13.33 30.52 9.39
C ASN A 10 13.56 30.95 7.93
N PHE A 11 14.18 32.11 7.69
CA PHE A 11 14.49 32.55 6.34
C PHE A 11 15.75 31.89 5.80
N ILE A 12 16.82 31.79 6.60
CA ILE A 12 18.08 31.17 6.19
C ILE A 12 17.89 29.65 6.03
N TYR A 13 17.16 29.07 6.97
CA TYR A 13 16.80 27.66 7.03
C TYR A 13 15.27 27.55 7.11
N THR A 14 14.65 27.45 5.93
CA THR A 14 13.20 27.20 5.87
C THR A 14 12.91 25.87 6.54
N HIS A 15 11.94 25.82 7.44
CA HIS A 15 11.48 24.56 8.03
C HIS A 15 10.34 24.00 7.19
N LEU A 16 10.43 22.70 6.87
CA LEU A 16 9.31 22.00 6.27
C LEU A 16 8.17 21.86 7.29
N GLN A 17 6.98 22.32 6.93
CA GLN A 17 5.81 22.26 7.79
C GLN A 17 5.01 20.99 7.49
N PHE A 18 4.78 20.18 8.52
CA PHE A 18 3.84 19.07 8.46
C PHE A 18 2.45 19.54 8.85
N LEU A 19 1.46 19.11 8.09
CA LEU A 19 0.05 19.43 8.26
C LEU A 19 -0.72 18.18 8.66
N THR A 20 -1.85 18.37 9.33
CA THR A 20 -2.79 17.28 9.62
C THR A 20 -3.71 17.02 8.43
N LEU A 21 -4.26 15.80 8.32
CA LEU A 21 -5.28 15.48 7.32
C LEU A 21 -6.43 16.49 7.36
N LYS A 22 -6.90 16.83 8.56
CA LYS A 22 -7.98 17.80 8.75
C LYS A 22 -7.61 19.20 8.23
N GLU A 23 -6.40 19.68 8.49
CA GLU A 23 -5.97 21.00 8.01
C GLU A 23 -5.93 21.09 6.49
N LEU A 24 -5.52 20.02 5.80
CA LEU A 24 -5.52 19.96 4.33
C LEU A 24 -6.95 19.86 3.76
N LEU A 25 -7.81 19.06 4.38
CA LEU A 25 -9.23 18.99 4.00
C LEU A 25 -9.97 20.32 4.23
N ASP A 26 -9.71 21.00 5.35
CA ASP A 26 -10.28 22.32 5.66
C ASP A 26 -9.76 23.41 4.69
N GLN A 27 -8.58 23.21 4.10
CA GLN A 27 -8.04 24.04 3.01
C GLN A 27 -8.65 23.72 1.63
N GLY A 28 -9.51 22.70 1.53
CA GLY A 28 -10.16 22.30 0.28
C GLY A 28 -9.31 21.43 -0.64
N LYS A 29 -8.18 20.88 -0.16
CA LYS A 29 -7.38 19.91 -0.92
C LYS A 29 -8.16 18.58 -0.99
N THR A 30 -8.13 17.92 -2.15
CA THR A 30 -8.85 16.66 -2.34
C THR A 30 -8.05 15.49 -1.76
N PRO A 31 -8.70 14.38 -1.35
CA PRO A 31 -7.99 13.19 -0.86
C PRO A 31 -6.92 12.68 -1.83
N GLU A 32 -7.18 12.71 -3.14
CA GLU A 32 -6.25 12.24 -4.16
C GLU A 32 -4.94 13.04 -4.14
N ALA A 33 -5.02 14.37 -3.92
CA ALA A 33 -3.84 15.21 -3.80
C ALA A 33 -3.14 15.06 -2.44
N ILE A 34 -3.88 14.75 -1.36
CA ILE A 34 -3.31 14.59 -0.02
C ILE A 34 -2.56 13.25 0.11
N PHE A 35 -3.09 12.20 -0.51
CA PHE A 35 -2.53 10.84 -0.46
C PHE A 35 -1.64 10.52 -1.67
N ASP A 36 -1.24 11.52 -2.45
CA ASP A 36 -0.23 11.33 -3.50
C ASP A 36 1.16 11.14 -2.86
N GLY A 37 1.94 10.21 -3.39
CA GLY A 37 3.27 9.87 -2.90
C GLY A 37 3.32 8.82 -1.78
N VAL A 38 4.30 8.95 -0.88
CA VAL A 38 4.63 7.93 0.12
C VAL A 38 3.89 8.15 1.43
N PRO A 39 3.47 7.08 2.13
CA PRO A 39 2.80 7.23 3.43
C PRO A 39 3.77 7.81 4.46
N LEU A 40 3.37 8.92 5.09
CA LEU A 40 4.16 9.64 6.08
C LEU A 40 3.71 9.34 7.51
N GLU A 41 4.67 9.14 8.41
CA GLU A 41 4.36 8.83 9.81
C GLU A 41 3.97 10.06 10.65
N HIS A 42 4.34 11.26 10.21
CA HIS A 42 4.27 12.48 11.03
C HIS A 42 3.43 13.60 10.39
N GLY A 43 2.32 13.22 9.76
CA GLY A 43 1.42 14.15 9.05
C GLY A 43 1.76 14.23 7.56
N PHE A 44 1.23 15.26 6.90
CA PHE A 44 1.29 15.44 5.45
C PHE A 44 2.15 16.64 5.08
N ILE A 45 2.75 16.60 3.91
CA ILE A 45 3.49 17.71 3.32
C ILE A 45 2.63 18.24 2.16
N ASP A 46 2.51 19.56 2.05
CA ASP A 46 1.87 20.18 0.89
C ASP A 46 2.91 20.28 -0.22
N ASP A 47 2.68 19.61 -1.34
CA ASP A 47 3.64 19.53 -2.45
C ASP A 47 3.99 20.90 -3.01
N GLU A 48 3.01 21.82 -3.09
CA GLU A 48 3.26 23.20 -3.53
C GLU A 48 4.28 23.91 -2.61
N LYS A 49 4.25 23.62 -1.31
CA LYS A 49 5.22 24.15 -0.36
C LYS A 49 6.56 23.44 -0.45
N LEU A 50 6.56 22.14 -0.70
CA LEU A 50 7.78 21.37 -0.90
C LEU A 50 8.54 21.84 -2.15
N ASP A 51 7.84 22.09 -3.25
CA ASP A 51 8.40 22.62 -4.49
C ASP A 51 8.98 24.03 -4.32
N SER A 52 8.38 24.83 -3.43
CA SER A 52 8.92 26.14 -3.05
C SER A 52 10.20 26.05 -2.19
N PHE A 53 10.54 24.85 -1.69
CA PHE A 53 11.70 24.60 -0.85
C PHE A 53 12.98 24.51 -1.68
N ILE A 54 13.40 25.67 -2.22
CA ILE A 54 14.61 25.77 -3.03
C ILE A 54 15.77 26.23 -2.15
N LYS A 55 16.91 25.55 -2.27
CA LYS A 55 18.16 25.98 -1.63
C LYS A 55 18.55 27.35 -2.20
N LYS A 56 18.79 28.32 -1.31
CA LYS A 56 19.25 29.66 -1.71
C LYS A 56 20.72 29.61 -2.11
N ASP A 57 21.06 30.27 -3.21
CA ASP A 57 22.44 30.45 -3.67
C ASP A 57 23.12 31.68 -3.03
N GLN A 58 22.32 32.62 -2.54
CA GLN A 58 22.82 33.84 -1.89
C GLN A 58 21.86 34.35 -0.81
N LEU A 59 22.40 35.09 0.16
CA LEU A 59 21.64 35.83 1.17
C LEU A 59 21.79 37.32 0.95
N CYS A 60 20.72 38.00 0.53
CA CYS A 60 20.71 39.45 0.34
C CYS A 60 20.38 40.18 1.64
N THR A 61 21.11 41.25 1.96
CA THR A 61 20.87 42.06 3.17
C THR A 61 19.49 42.72 3.17
N PHE A 62 18.98 43.09 1.99
CA PHE A 62 17.66 43.70 1.85
C PHE A 62 16.52 42.79 2.35
N ASP A 63 16.59 41.49 2.07
CA ASP A 63 15.59 40.52 2.56
C ASP A 63 15.63 40.41 4.08
N LEU A 64 16.84 40.39 4.66
CA LEU A 64 17.03 40.37 6.11
C LEU A 64 16.49 41.65 6.77
N ILE A 65 16.70 42.81 6.14
CA ILE A 65 16.15 44.09 6.62
C ILE A 65 14.63 44.05 6.60
N SER A 66 14.01 43.51 5.53
CA SER A 66 12.56 43.39 5.45
C SER A 66 12.02 42.56 6.61
N ILE A 67 12.59 41.37 6.83
CA ILE A 67 12.18 40.45 7.91
C ILE A 67 12.31 41.11 9.28
N ILE A 68 13.40 41.85 9.51
CA ILE A 68 13.61 42.55 10.78
C ILE A 68 12.62 43.71 10.95
N SER A 69 12.34 44.46 9.87
CA SER A 69 11.48 45.64 9.92
C SER A 69 10.01 45.30 10.13
N ASP A 70 9.57 44.10 9.71
CA ASP A 70 8.21 43.61 9.93
C ASP A 70 7.90 43.29 11.41
N ILE A 71 8.92 43.23 12.28
CA ILE A 71 8.74 42.90 13.69
C ILE A 71 8.19 44.13 14.46
N PRO A 72 7.03 44.00 15.13
CA PRO A 72 6.44 45.10 15.90
C PRO A 72 7.41 45.67 16.95
N GLY A 73 7.60 46.98 16.93
CA GLY A 73 8.49 47.69 17.86
C GLY A 73 9.89 48.00 17.31
N ILE A 74 10.21 47.55 16.08
CA ILE A 74 11.40 47.98 15.35
C ILE A 74 11.02 49.12 14.41
N THR A 75 11.65 50.28 14.58
CA THR A 75 11.37 51.45 13.73
C THR A 75 12.30 51.56 12.53
N ASN A 76 13.56 51.16 12.69
CA ASN A 76 14.57 51.25 11.63
C ASN A 76 15.75 50.31 11.93
N VAL A 77 16.36 49.75 10.88
CA VAL A 77 17.64 49.04 10.92
C VAL A 77 18.75 50.00 10.53
N ARG A 78 19.65 50.33 11.47
CA ARG A 78 20.72 51.33 11.23
C ARG A 78 21.80 50.84 10.25
N SER A 79 22.21 49.58 10.38
CA SER A 79 23.23 48.94 9.57
C SER A 79 23.12 47.43 9.73
N ILE A 80 23.36 46.67 8.65
CA ILE A 80 23.44 45.22 8.68
C ILE A 80 24.57 44.78 7.74
N THR A 81 25.32 43.77 8.16
CA THR A 81 26.33 43.11 7.33
C THR A 81 26.25 41.62 7.57
N ILE A 82 26.66 40.83 6.57
CA ILE A 82 26.64 39.36 6.63
C ILE A 82 28.08 38.88 6.47
N SER A 83 28.54 38.01 7.34
CA SER A 83 29.88 37.42 7.28
C SER A 83 29.82 35.91 7.43
N SER A 84 30.60 35.17 6.66
CA SER A 84 30.76 33.72 6.82
C SER A 84 31.86 33.40 7.84
N ASN A 85 31.82 32.24 8.49
CA ASN A 85 32.95 31.78 9.31
C ASN A 85 34.19 31.41 8.48
N LYS A 86 34.04 31.27 7.15
CA LYS A 86 35.12 30.94 6.22
C LYS A 86 35.80 32.17 5.61
N SER A 87 35.14 33.33 5.62
CA SER A 87 35.68 34.59 5.10
C SER A 87 35.76 35.61 6.22
N SER A 88 36.87 36.36 6.29
CA SER A 88 37.00 37.44 7.28
C SER A 88 36.28 38.72 6.85
N GLU A 89 35.82 38.76 5.60
CA GLU A 89 35.18 39.90 4.97
C GLU A 89 33.68 39.91 5.27
N SER A 90 33.17 41.11 5.62
CA SER A 90 31.76 41.35 5.84
C SER A 90 31.15 41.91 4.56
N GLU A 91 30.10 41.26 4.07
CA GLU A 91 29.37 41.66 2.87
C GLU A 91 28.22 42.60 3.24
N GLU A 92 28.10 43.71 2.50
CA GLU A 92 27.06 44.73 2.72
C GLU A 92 25.80 44.49 1.88
N LEU A 93 25.91 43.77 0.76
CA LEU A 93 24.82 43.58 -0.20
C LEU A 93 24.31 42.14 -0.25
N ALA A 94 25.17 41.18 -0.54
CA ALA A 94 24.79 39.77 -0.62
C ALA A 94 25.96 38.86 -0.26
N LEU A 95 25.68 37.79 0.48
CA LEU A 95 26.64 36.72 0.76
C LEU A 95 26.32 35.51 -0.13
N ALA A 96 27.25 35.13 -1.01
CA ALA A 96 27.15 33.90 -1.78
C ALA A 96 27.27 32.66 -0.87
N LEU A 97 26.43 31.66 -1.10
CA LEU A 97 26.38 30.42 -0.34
C LEU A 97 27.08 29.29 -1.09
N ASP A 98 27.82 28.48 -0.34
CA ASP A 98 28.50 27.30 -0.88
C ASP A 98 27.46 26.20 -1.21
N PRO A 99 27.40 25.71 -2.46
CA PRO A 99 26.41 24.71 -2.87
C PRO A 99 26.57 23.38 -2.13
N ASN A 100 27.71 23.10 -1.51
CA ASN A 100 27.96 21.86 -0.75
C ASN A 100 27.69 22.01 0.76
N LEU A 101 27.32 23.19 1.24
CA LEU A 101 27.08 23.45 2.66
C LEU A 101 25.67 23.98 2.91
N THR A 102 25.22 23.83 4.16
CA THR A 102 23.96 24.43 4.63
C THR A 102 24.30 25.63 5.52
N PRO A 103 23.78 26.84 5.23
CA PRO A 103 24.03 28.00 6.08
C PRO A 103 23.33 27.81 7.44
N GLN A 104 24.00 28.22 8.51
CA GLN A 104 23.45 28.20 9.85
C GLN A 104 23.74 29.52 10.54
N LEU A 105 22.72 30.11 11.15
CA LEU A 105 22.92 31.30 11.97
C LEU A 105 23.69 30.92 13.25
N LYS A 106 24.64 31.78 13.65
CA LYS A 106 25.41 31.55 14.88
C LYS A 106 24.49 31.44 16.08
N ASP A 107 24.72 30.55 17.05
CA ASP A 107 23.88 30.49 18.25
C ASP A 107 24.04 31.78 19.11
N LEU A 108 23.00 32.12 19.87
CA LEU A 108 22.95 33.26 20.79
C LEU A 108 24.10 33.25 21.80
N ASP A 109 24.54 32.07 22.25
CA ASP A 109 25.67 31.91 23.18
C ASP A 109 27.01 32.30 22.54
N GLY A 110 27.12 32.21 21.21
CA GLY A 110 28.32 32.54 20.45
C GLY A 110 28.42 34.01 20.04
N LEU A 111 27.43 34.84 20.36
CA LEU A 111 27.41 36.26 20.01
C LEU A 111 28.42 37.05 20.86
N LYS A 112 29.24 37.87 20.19
CA LYS A 112 30.06 38.89 20.84
C LYS A 112 29.26 40.19 20.94
N ASN A 113 29.66 41.09 21.83
CA ASN A 113 28.94 42.35 22.11
C ASN A 113 28.71 43.26 20.87
N ASN A 114 29.46 43.06 19.78
CA ASN A 114 29.35 43.87 18.56
C ASN A 114 28.49 43.22 17.47
N ASN A 115 27.95 42.02 17.68
CA ASN A 115 27.18 41.32 16.66
C ASN A 115 25.76 41.90 16.49
N ILE A 116 25.10 42.31 17.58
CA ILE A 116 23.76 42.91 17.54
C ILE A 116 23.66 43.99 18.62
N THR A 117 23.38 45.23 18.22
CA THR A 117 23.24 46.37 19.13
C THR A 117 21.86 47.01 18.96
N PHE A 118 21.11 47.13 20.06
CA PHE A 118 19.80 47.78 20.06
C PHE A 118 19.92 49.24 20.51
N TYR A 119 19.05 50.12 20.01
CA TYR A 119 18.99 51.51 20.43
C TYR A 119 17.56 51.90 20.80
N LYS A 120 17.41 52.62 21.91
CA LYS A 120 16.17 53.34 22.25
C LYS A 120 16.46 54.84 22.17
N GLY A 121 16.01 55.48 21.09
CA GLY A 121 16.46 56.82 20.74
C GLY A 121 17.95 56.82 20.39
N GLN A 122 18.78 57.50 21.21
CA GLN A 122 20.23 57.56 21.04
C GLN A 122 21.02 56.64 22.00
N ILE A 123 20.33 55.95 22.92
CA ILE A 123 20.98 55.15 23.96
C ILE A 123 21.12 53.70 23.48
N SER A 124 22.34 53.15 23.50
CA SER A 124 22.59 51.74 23.23
C SER A 124 22.07 50.88 24.39
N CYS A 125 21.38 49.80 24.04
CA CYS A 125 20.75 48.88 24.97
C CYS A 125 21.28 47.48 24.70
N ASN A 126 21.80 46.83 25.74
CA ASN A 126 22.22 45.44 25.66
C ASN A 126 21.04 44.53 26.02
N PRO A 127 20.64 43.61 25.12
CA PRO A 127 19.54 42.69 25.39
C PRO A 127 19.93 41.68 26.47
N ASN A 128 18.97 41.27 27.30
CA ASN A 128 19.19 40.14 28.20
C ASN A 128 19.17 38.84 27.39
N LEU A 129 20.36 38.30 27.10
CA LEU A 129 20.55 37.10 26.29
C LEU A 129 19.83 35.87 26.88
N ALA A 130 19.85 35.70 28.21
CA ALA A 130 19.19 34.57 28.87
C ALA A 130 17.67 34.59 28.63
N LYS A 131 17.03 35.77 28.75
CA LYS A 131 15.60 35.95 28.43
C LYS A 131 15.33 35.76 26.94
N ALA A 132 16.20 36.28 26.06
CA ALA A 132 16.07 36.12 24.62
C ALA A 132 16.11 34.62 24.23
N LYS A 133 17.01 33.84 24.81
CA LYS A 133 17.13 32.39 24.58
C LYS A 133 15.89 31.62 25.03
N SER A 134 15.38 31.92 26.23
CA SER A 134 14.16 31.29 26.73
C SER A 134 12.96 31.60 25.83
N ASN A 135 12.82 32.85 25.38
CA ASN A 135 11.75 33.24 24.46
C ASN A 135 11.91 32.60 23.07
N LEU A 136 13.14 32.50 22.55
CA LEU A 136 13.43 31.85 21.27
C LEU A 136 13.04 30.37 21.31
N LYS A 137 13.43 29.64 22.37
CA LYS A 137 13.01 28.24 22.56
C LYS A 137 11.49 28.10 22.57
N SER A 138 10.78 29.02 23.23
CA SER A 138 9.31 29.01 23.24
C SER A 138 8.70 29.26 21.85
N LEU A 139 9.29 30.17 21.04
CA LEU A 139 8.86 30.40 19.66
C LEU A 139 9.13 29.19 18.77
N GLN A 140 10.31 28.58 18.89
CA GLN A 140 10.66 27.36 18.15
C GLN A 140 9.70 26.22 18.51
N GLN A 141 9.45 25.96 19.79
CA GLN A 141 8.49 24.93 20.24
C GLN A 141 7.06 25.16 19.73
N LYS A 142 6.62 26.42 19.63
CA LYS A 142 5.31 26.75 19.03
C LYS A 142 5.27 26.51 17.52
N ASN A 143 6.41 26.67 16.84
CA ASN A 143 6.53 26.47 15.39
C ASN A 143 6.69 25.00 15.03
N THR A 144 7.39 24.23 15.87
CA THR A 144 7.44 22.78 15.84
C THR A 144 6.13 22.21 16.38
N LYS A 145 5.00 22.53 15.75
CA LYS A 145 3.80 21.70 15.88
C LYS A 145 4.14 20.35 15.24
N THR A 146 4.82 19.49 15.97
CA THR A 146 4.92 18.09 15.62
C THR A 146 3.52 17.53 15.67
N SER A 147 3.00 17.19 14.49
CA SER A 147 1.85 16.31 14.32
C SER A 147 1.99 15.17 15.32
N SER A 148 1.13 15.14 16.34
CA SER A 148 1.19 14.09 17.34
C SER A 148 0.99 12.73 16.66
N SER A 149 1.69 11.69 17.10
CA SER A 149 1.47 10.31 16.64
C SER A 149 0.01 9.82 16.83
N THR A 150 -0.80 10.55 17.61
CA THR A 150 -2.22 10.29 17.86
C THR A 150 -3.19 10.92 16.86
N GLN A 151 -2.71 11.66 15.86
CA GLN A 151 -3.59 12.28 14.86
C GLN A 151 -4.12 11.26 13.84
N THR A 152 -5.37 11.44 13.42
CA THR A 152 -6.01 10.63 12.38
C THR A 152 -5.27 10.83 11.05
N LYS A 153 -4.77 9.73 10.47
CA LYS A 153 -3.97 9.71 9.24
C LYS A 153 -4.74 9.25 8.00
N ASP A 154 -5.96 8.78 8.20
CA ASP A 154 -6.80 8.23 7.15
C ASP A 154 -8.23 8.75 7.30
N ILE A 155 -8.99 8.69 6.22
CA ILE A 155 -10.40 9.06 6.23
C ILE A 155 -11.15 8.00 7.04
N PRO A 156 -11.88 8.38 8.10
CA PRO A 156 -12.59 7.42 8.92
C PRO A 156 -13.68 6.73 8.09
N ILE A 157 -13.72 5.40 8.17
CA ILE A 157 -14.79 4.60 7.55
C ILE A 157 -16.12 4.95 8.24
N PRO A 158 -17.17 5.32 7.50
CA PRO A 158 -18.47 5.66 8.09
C PRO A 158 -19.06 4.43 8.80
N VAL A 159 -19.50 4.61 10.04
CA VAL A 159 -20.13 3.54 10.82
C VAL A 159 -21.64 3.54 10.56
N GLY A 160 -22.17 2.38 10.16
CA GLY A 160 -23.60 2.16 9.97
C GLY A 160 -24.31 1.70 11.24
N GLN A 161 -25.65 1.73 11.22
CA GLN A 161 -26.49 1.09 12.23
C GLN A 161 -26.97 -0.25 11.69
N TYR A 162 -26.68 -1.34 12.42
CA TYR A 162 -27.19 -2.66 12.07
C TYR A 162 -28.71 -2.69 12.19
N ARG A 163 -29.37 -3.34 11.22
CA ARG A 163 -30.79 -3.66 11.23
C ARG A 163 -30.88 -5.16 10.99
N GLU A 164 -31.67 -5.85 11.80
CA GLU A 164 -31.95 -7.27 11.64
C GLU A 164 -32.95 -7.41 10.49
N LEU A 165 -32.43 -7.63 9.28
CA LEU A 165 -33.24 -7.63 8.06
C LEU A 165 -33.82 -9.00 7.73
N SER A 166 -33.35 -10.05 8.40
CA SER A 166 -33.86 -11.42 8.28
C SER A 166 -35.18 -11.64 9.02
N ASP A 167 -35.59 -10.73 9.92
CA ASP A 167 -36.85 -10.87 10.66
C ASP A 167 -38.05 -10.80 9.70
N TYR A 168 -38.82 -11.89 9.66
CA TYR A 168 -39.94 -12.07 8.73
C TYR A 168 -41.17 -12.60 9.46
N GLU A 169 -42.26 -11.82 9.37
CA GLU A 169 -43.59 -12.27 9.77
C GLU A 169 -44.35 -12.85 8.56
N SER A 170 -45.02 -13.98 8.77
CA SER A 170 -45.77 -14.65 7.71
C SER A 170 -46.94 -13.82 7.22
N ILE A 171 -47.13 -13.80 5.89
CA ILE A 171 -48.30 -13.18 5.25
C ILE A 171 -49.62 -13.79 5.74
N GLN A 172 -49.60 -15.01 6.29
CA GLN A 172 -50.78 -15.66 6.87
C GLN A 172 -51.37 -14.86 8.04
N ASN A 173 -50.54 -14.08 8.74
CA ASN A 173 -50.97 -13.22 9.85
C ASN A 173 -51.68 -11.94 9.36
N ASP A 174 -51.46 -11.52 8.11
CA ASP A 174 -52.14 -10.35 7.51
C ASP A 174 -53.58 -10.66 7.06
N PHE A 175 -53.93 -11.94 6.94
CA PHE A 175 -55.27 -12.33 6.55
C PHE A 175 -56.28 -12.10 7.69
N PRO A 176 -57.52 -11.68 7.37
CA PRO A 176 -58.56 -11.55 8.38
C PRO A 176 -58.76 -12.84 9.20
N ALA A 177 -58.99 -12.69 10.50
CA ALA A 177 -59.15 -13.82 11.43
C ALA A 177 -60.22 -14.85 11.02
N THR A 178 -61.20 -14.46 10.17
CA THR A 178 -62.21 -15.36 9.61
C THR A 178 -61.62 -16.52 8.78
N TYR A 179 -60.43 -16.34 8.21
CA TYR A 179 -59.71 -17.39 7.48
C TYR A 179 -59.12 -18.44 8.42
N GLY A 180 -58.75 -18.06 9.65
CA GLY A 180 -58.24 -18.97 10.68
C GLY A 180 -56.89 -19.60 10.33
N ILE A 181 -56.05 -18.88 9.59
CA ILE A 181 -54.75 -19.35 9.08
C ILE A 181 -53.54 -18.72 9.78
N GLY A 182 -53.70 -17.54 10.39
CA GLY A 182 -52.65 -16.91 11.21
C GLY A 182 -52.50 -17.56 12.59
N GLU A 183 -51.67 -16.97 13.45
CA GLU A 183 -51.31 -17.52 14.76
C GLU A 183 -52.49 -17.92 15.66
N ILE A 184 -53.59 -17.14 15.63
CA ILE A 184 -54.79 -17.41 16.44
C ILE A 184 -55.48 -18.72 15.99
N GLY A 185 -55.37 -19.07 14.70
CA GLY A 185 -55.92 -20.28 14.13
C GLY A 185 -57.46 -20.38 14.17
N LEU A 186 -57.95 -21.61 14.03
CA LEU A 186 -59.38 -21.95 14.14
C LEU A 186 -59.73 -22.47 15.54
N PRO A 187 -60.97 -22.24 16.03
CA PRO A 187 -61.40 -22.80 17.31
C PRO A 187 -61.43 -24.33 17.27
N ALA A 188 -61.22 -24.97 18.42
CA ALA A 188 -61.21 -26.44 18.53
C ALA A 188 -62.51 -27.10 18.05
N SER A 189 -63.64 -26.40 18.18
CA SER A 189 -64.98 -26.82 17.74
C SER A 189 -65.19 -26.77 16.22
N ALA A 190 -64.26 -26.21 15.44
CA ALA A 190 -64.37 -26.15 13.98
C ALA A 190 -64.44 -27.56 13.36
N SER A 191 -65.25 -27.70 12.31
CA SER A 191 -65.44 -28.99 11.64
C SER A 191 -64.13 -29.50 11.01
N PRO A 192 -63.94 -30.82 10.87
CA PRO A 192 -62.77 -31.39 10.20
C PRO A 192 -62.54 -30.82 8.79
N LYS A 193 -63.63 -30.61 8.04
CA LYS A 193 -63.58 -29.98 6.71
C LYS A 193 -63.02 -28.55 6.77
N ARG A 194 -63.44 -27.73 7.76
CA ARG A 194 -62.96 -26.36 7.89
C ARG A 194 -61.47 -26.31 8.27
N LYS A 195 -61.03 -27.20 9.17
CA LYS A 195 -59.61 -27.34 9.53
C LYS A 195 -58.76 -27.75 8.32
N ALA A 196 -59.24 -28.69 7.51
CA ALA A 196 -58.56 -29.11 6.28
C ALA A 196 -58.45 -27.96 5.24
N GLN A 197 -59.51 -27.16 5.07
CA GLN A 197 -59.48 -26.00 4.18
C GLN A 197 -58.48 -24.92 4.63
N ALA A 198 -58.40 -24.66 5.94
CA ALA A 198 -57.40 -23.73 6.48
C ALA A 198 -55.98 -24.24 6.20
N LYS A 199 -55.69 -25.51 6.50
CA LYS A 199 -54.39 -26.13 6.19
C LYS A 199 -54.04 -26.09 4.71
N GLN A 200 -55.01 -26.31 3.82
CA GLN A 200 -54.79 -26.22 2.38
C GLN A 200 -54.39 -24.80 1.96
N LEU A 201 -55.00 -23.77 2.55
CA LEU A 201 -54.62 -22.38 2.29
C LEU A 201 -53.26 -22.01 2.91
N GLN A 202 -52.97 -22.47 4.14
CA GLN A 202 -51.66 -22.31 4.77
C GLN A 202 -50.56 -22.93 3.88
N ALA A 203 -50.76 -24.16 3.41
CA ALA A 203 -49.82 -24.84 2.51
C ALA A 203 -49.62 -24.08 1.19
N TYR A 204 -50.69 -23.50 0.63
CA TYR A 204 -50.59 -22.66 -0.57
C TYR A 204 -49.79 -21.37 -0.31
N LEU A 205 -50.03 -20.71 0.83
CA LEU A 205 -49.34 -19.47 1.19
C LEU A 205 -47.88 -19.69 1.59
N MET A 206 -47.52 -20.86 2.11
CA MET A 206 -46.14 -21.20 2.48
C MET A 206 -45.15 -21.07 1.33
N PHE A 207 -45.57 -21.32 0.08
CA PHE A 207 -44.73 -21.08 -1.09
C PHE A 207 -44.33 -19.61 -1.22
N PHE A 208 -45.27 -18.70 -0.96
CA PHE A 208 -45.02 -17.26 -0.98
C PHE A 208 -44.26 -16.80 0.27
N ASP A 209 -44.56 -17.39 1.43
CA ASP A 209 -43.78 -17.16 2.64
C ASP A 209 -42.31 -17.49 2.40
N GLN A 210 -41.99 -18.63 1.78
CA GLN A 210 -40.61 -19.00 1.49
C GLN A 210 -39.91 -17.98 0.57
N LEU A 211 -40.61 -17.48 -0.45
CA LEU A 211 -40.05 -16.50 -1.38
C LEU A 211 -39.72 -15.18 -0.67
N LEU A 212 -40.63 -14.69 0.18
CA LEU A 212 -40.43 -13.46 0.95
C LEU A 212 -39.35 -13.65 2.02
N ALA A 213 -39.41 -14.77 2.72
CA ALA A 213 -38.44 -15.15 3.73
C ALA A 213 -37.01 -15.23 3.16
N ASN A 214 -36.84 -15.88 1.99
CA ASN A 214 -35.56 -15.93 1.29
C ASN A 214 -35.09 -14.55 0.84
N TYR A 215 -36.01 -13.68 0.41
CA TYR A 215 -35.66 -12.30 0.04
C TYR A 215 -35.05 -11.54 1.23
N PHE A 216 -35.66 -11.64 2.43
CA PHE A 216 -35.15 -11.01 3.64
C PHE A 216 -33.80 -11.60 4.09
N ALA A 217 -33.65 -12.93 4.02
CA ALA A 217 -32.37 -13.60 4.27
C ALA A 217 -31.28 -13.10 3.29
N GLN A 218 -31.59 -13.03 1.99
CA GLN A 218 -30.68 -12.52 0.97
C GLN A 218 -30.30 -11.05 1.22
N LEU A 219 -31.23 -10.23 1.69
CA LEU A 219 -31.01 -8.82 2.00
C LEU A 219 -30.06 -8.65 3.21
N ASP A 220 -30.26 -9.42 4.29
CA ASP A 220 -29.39 -9.36 5.49
C ASP A 220 -27.94 -9.79 5.17
N HIS A 221 -27.81 -10.76 4.26
CA HIS A 221 -26.53 -11.30 3.79
C HIS A 221 -25.95 -10.58 2.56
N ALA A 222 -26.55 -9.47 2.11
CA ALA A 222 -25.99 -8.70 0.98
C ALA A 222 -24.55 -8.24 1.24
N LYS A 223 -24.21 -7.93 2.51
CA LYS A 223 -22.85 -7.59 2.95
C LYS A 223 -21.84 -8.72 2.69
N ASP A 224 -22.27 -9.98 2.77
CA ASP A 224 -21.40 -11.16 2.63
C ASP A 224 -21.08 -11.43 1.16
N LEU A 225 -22.00 -11.08 0.25
CA LEU A 225 -21.79 -11.15 -1.21
C LEU A 225 -20.67 -10.22 -1.67
N PHE A 226 -20.68 -8.98 -1.17
CA PHE A 226 -19.66 -7.96 -1.47
C PHE A 226 -18.44 -8.02 -0.54
N SER A 227 -18.35 -9.04 0.32
CA SER A 227 -17.21 -9.25 1.21
C SER A 227 -16.19 -10.19 0.58
N PHE A 228 -14.92 -9.80 0.68
CA PHE A 228 -13.76 -10.64 0.42
C PHE A 228 -13.00 -10.96 1.73
N GLN A 229 -13.60 -10.73 2.90
CA GLN A 229 -13.00 -11.08 4.20
C GLN A 229 -13.22 -12.56 4.57
N THR A 230 -14.26 -13.19 4.03
CA THR A 230 -14.67 -14.56 4.36
C THR A 230 -14.51 -15.49 3.16
N LYS A 231 -14.06 -16.72 3.40
CA LYS A 231 -13.98 -17.80 2.40
C LYS A 231 -15.30 -18.55 2.19
N ASN A 232 -16.44 -17.97 2.59
CA ASN A 232 -17.73 -18.60 2.36
C ASN A 232 -18.13 -18.41 0.89
N ASN A 233 -18.49 -19.51 0.23
CA ASN A 233 -18.95 -19.52 -1.14
C ASN A 233 -20.47 -19.38 -1.27
N THR A 234 -21.24 -19.53 -0.18
CA THR A 234 -22.70 -19.36 -0.23
C THR A 234 -23.09 -18.00 -0.79
N THR A 235 -23.90 -17.99 -1.85
CA THR A 235 -24.40 -16.76 -2.46
C THR A 235 -25.91 -16.65 -2.46
N TYR A 236 -26.63 -17.77 -2.30
CA TYR A 236 -28.05 -17.75 -2.04
C TYR A 236 -28.34 -18.08 -0.58
N PHE A 237 -28.96 -17.13 0.11
CA PHE A 237 -29.35 -17.26 1.49
C PHE A 237 -30.85 -17.50 1.58
N TYR A 238 -31.23 -18.40 2.47
CA TYR A 238 -32.61 -18.76 2.72
C TYR A 238 -32.81 -18.89 4.22
N GLN A 239 -34.08 -18.84 4.64
CA GLN A 239 -34.45 -19.08 6.03
C GLN A 239 -35.55 -20.13 6.10
N GLU A 240 -35.48 -20.96 7.13
CA GLU A 240 -36.45 -22.03 7.34
C GLU A 240 -37.75 -21.47 7.93
N LEU A 241 -38.89 -22.05 7.54
CA LEU A 241 -40.22 -21.56 7.91
C LEU A 241 -40.82 -22.27 9.13
N TYR A 242 -40.02 -22.83 10.03
CA TYR A 242 -40.52 -23.63 11.16
C TYR A 242 -41.50 -22.88 12.06
N SER A 243 -41.30 -21.57 12.21
CA SER A 243 -42.09 -20.69 13.07
C SER A 243 -43.42 -20.26 12.45
N ILE A 244 -43.69 -20.58 11.19
CA ILE A 244 -44.90 -20.13 10.47
C ILE A 244 -46.13 -20.97 10.87
N PRO A 245 -47.33 -20.34 11.00
CA PRO A 245 -48.56 -21.06 11.31
C PRO A 245 -48.79 -22.30 10.43
N GLY A 246 -49.00 -23.45 11.07
CA GLY A 246 -49.28 -24.72 10.41
C GLY A 246 -48.07 -25.44 9.80
N ALA A 247 -46.87 -24.83 9.77
CA ALA A 247 -45.68 -25.42 9.14
C ALA A 247 -45.31 -26.82 9.70
N PRO A 248 -45.28 -27.04 11.03
CA PRO A 248 -44.92 -28.36 11.59
C PRO A 248 -45.89 -29.49 11.21
N GLU A 249 -47.12 -29.16 10.83
CA GLU A 249 -48.15 -30.16 10.48
C GLU A 249 -48.26 -30.41 8.96
N ILE A 250 -47.69 -29.50 8.15
CA ILE A 250 -47.80 -29.51 6.69
C ILE A 250 -46.50 -29.99 6.04
N LEU A 251 -45.36 -29.51 6.53
CA LEU A 251 -44.05 -29.82 5.98
C LEU A 251 -43.49 -31.08 6.65
N ASN A 252 -42.99 -32.01 5.83
CA ASN A 252 -42.26 -33.18 6.30
C ASN A 252 -40.76 -32.88 6.20
N PHE A 253 -40.13 -32.52 7.31
CA PHE A 253 -38.75 -32.02 7.34
C PHE A 253 -37.68 -33.14 7.35
N GLU A 254 -38.07 -34.40 7.18
CA GLU A 254 -37.11 -35.50 7.09
C GLU A 254 -36.29 -35.44 5.79
N GLN A 255 -35.03 -34.99 5.94
CA GLN A 255 -33.83 -35.39 5.20
C GLN A 255 -33.76 -35.16 3.69
N ASN A 256 -33.82 -33.91 3.23
CA ASN A 256 -33.09 -33.54 2.00
C ASN A 256 -32.54 -32.13 2.18
N SER A 257 -31.35 -32.02 2.78
CA SER A 257 -30.58 -30.80 2.62
C SER A 257 -30.16 -30.72 1.15
N PRO A 258 -30.49 -29.65 0.41
CA PRO A 258 -30.05 -29.46 -0.97
C PRO A 258 -28.55 -29.11 -1.08
N GLU A 259 -27.76 -29.40 -0.05
CA GLU A 259 -26.36 -28.99 0.19
C GLU A 259 -25.42 -29.23 -1.01
N ASP A 260 -25.67 -30.23 -1.85
CA ASP A 260 -24.75 -30.56 -2.95
C ASP A 260 -25.07 -29.88 -4.29
N GLN A 261 -26.32 -29.46 -4.55
CA GLN A 261 -26.69 -28.96 -5.90
C GLN A 261 -26.32 -27.50 -6.15
N TRP A 262 -26.12 -26.71 -5.09
CA TRP A 262 -26.01 -25.26 -5.19
C TRP A 262 -24.56 -24.77 -5.15
N ASN A 263 -23.63 -25.62 -4.71
CA ASN A 263 -22.22 -25.27 -4.55
C ASN A 263 -21.57 -24.79 -5.84
N ASP A 264 -21.86 -25.41 -6.98
CA ASP A 264 -21.26 -25.00 -8.26
C ASP A 264 -21.82 -23.65 -8.76
N ILE A 265 -23.11 -23.40 -8.57
CA ILE A 265 -23.75 -22.12 -8.93
C ILE A 265 -23.23 -21.00 -8.03
N ASP A 266 -23.12 -21.29 -6.73
CA ASP A 266 -22.60 -20.38 -5.71
C ASP A 266 -21.17 -19.95 -6.04
N LYS A 267 -20.29 -20.88 -6.44
CA LYS A 267 -18.94 -20.56 -6.91
C LYS A 267 -18.94 -19.60 -8.11
N ILE A 268 -19.77 -19.87 -9.13
CA ILE A 268 -19.88 -19.01 -10.31
C ILE A 268 -20.33 -17.59 -9.93
N ILE A 269 -21.33 -17.48 -9.06
CA ILE A 269 -21.85 -16.18 -8.61
C ILE A 269 -20.82 -15.46 -7.75
N LYS A 270 -20.17 -16.16 -6.82
CA LYS A 270 -19.12 -15.60 -5.96
C LYS A 270 -17.97 -15.05 -6.81
N ASN A 271 -17.54 -15.80 -7.82
CA ASN A 271 -16.53 -15.37 -8.78
C ASN A 271 -16.91 -14.06 -9.48
N ARG A 272 -18.17 -13.88 -9.88
CA ARG A 272 -18.67 -12.64 -10.48
C ARG A 272 -18.66 -11.46 -9.51
N PHE A 273 -19.00 -11.66 -8.24
CA PHE A 273 -18.88 -10.61 -7.22
C PHE A 273 -17.42 -10.19 -7.03
N LEU A 274 -16.49 -11.15 -6.98
CA LEU A 274 -15.07 -10.85 -6.88
C LEU A 274 -14.55 -10.10 -8.11
N ASP A 275 -14.96 -10.49 -9.32
CA ASP A 275 -14.63 -9.76 -10.56
C ASP A 275 -15.12 -8.30 -10.50
N HIS A 276 -16.32 -8.06 -9.96
CA HIS A 276 -16.84 -6.72 -9.78
C HIS A 276 -16.00 -5.89 -8.80
N LEU A 277 -15.58 -6.47 -7.68
CA LEU A 277 -14.72 -5.80 -6.69
C LEU A 277 -13.34 -5.48 -7.26
N MET A 278 -12.74 -6.43 -7.99
CA MET A 278 -11.44 -6.24 -8.64
C MET A 278 -11.47 -5.17 -9.73
N ALA A 279 -12.59 -5.04 -10.45
CA ALA A 279 -12.76 -4.03 -11.48
C ALA A 279 -12.67 -2.58 -10.93
N GLN A 280 -12.93 -2.35 -9.63
CA GLN A 280 -12.72 -1.05 -8.99
C GLN A 280 -11.25 -0.61 -9.01
N PHE A 281 -10.35 -1.59 -9.06
CA PHE A 281 -8.91 -1.40 -9.13
C PHE A 281 -8.36 -1.60 -10.55
N CYS A 282 -9.23 -1.73 -11.56
CA CYS A 282 -8.88 -2.04 -12.95
C CYS A 282 -8.15 -3.37 -13.15
N GLU A 283 -8.31 -4.33 -12.23
CA GLU A 283 -7.63 -5.63 -12.28
C GLU A 283 -8.50 -6.71 -12.93
N LYS A 284 -7.88 -7.68 -13.62
CA LYS A 284 -8.56 -8.78 -14.32
C LYS A 284 -7.79 -10.09 -14.19
N PHE A 285 -8.52 -11.19 -13.94
CA PHE A 285 -7.98 -12.56 -13.81
C PHE A 285 -8.38 -13.47 -14.99
N THR A 286 -8.80 -12.88 -16.11
CA THR A 286 -9.37 -13.62 -17.25
C THR A 286 -8.42 -14.68 -17.79
N ASP A 287 -7.19 -14.30 -18.12
CA ASP A 287 -6.23 -15.24 -18.73
C ASP A 287 -5.84 -16.35 -17.75
N TYR A 288 -5.74 -16.04 -16.45
CA TYR A 288 -5.51 -17.03 -15.42
C TYR A 288 -6.67 -18.03 -15.28
N SER A 289 -7.91 -17.54 -15.28
CA SER A 289 -9.11 -18.39 -15.19
C SER A 289 -9.25 -19.37 -16.36
N LEU A 290 -8.79 -18.99 -17.56
CA LEU A 290 -8.85 -19.86 -18.75
C LEU A 290 -7.88 -21.05 -18.67
N LEU A 291 -6.80 -20.93 -17.89
CA LEU A 291 -5.83 -22.03 -17.71
C LEU A 291 -6.26 -23.04 -16.65
N LEU A 292 -7.19 -22.64 -15.79
CA LEU A 292 -7.66 -23.43 -14.66
C LEU A 292 -8.85 -24.35 -15.02
N TYR A 293 -8.90 -24.92 -16.23
CA TYR A 293 -10.11 -25.57 -16.74
C TYR A 293 -10.39 -26.96 -16.12
N GLU A 294 -10.91 -27.02 -14.89
CA GLU A 294 -11.45 -28.21 -14.17
C GLU A 294 -12.18 -27.76 -12.88
N SER A 295 -13.23 -28.46 -12.41
CA SER A 295 -14.09 -28.02 -11.28
C SER A 295 -13.37 -27.89 -9.92
N ILE A 296 -12.24 -28.58 -9.74
CA ILE A 296 -11.36 -28.44 -8.55
C ILE A 296 -10.64 -27.08 -8.54
N LEU A 297 -10.49 -26.44 -9.70
CA LEU A 297 -9.73 -25.21 -9.87
C LEU A 297 -10.58 -23.94 -9.68
N ASP A 298 -11.91 -24.04 -9.63
CA ASP A 298 -12.82 -22.90 -9.35
C ASP A 298 -12.70 -22.40 -7.91
N GLU A 299 -12.53 -23.31 -6.94
CA GLU A 299 -12.30 -22.94 -5.54
C GLU A 299 -10.94 -22.25 -5.37
N LYS A 300 -9.92 -22.76 -6.05
CA LYS A 300 -8.58 -22.16 -6.06
C LYS A 300 -8.64 -20.74 -6.65
N LEU A 301 -9.35 -20.54 -7.77
CA LEU A 301 -9.52 -19.22 -8.38
C LEU A 301 -10.19 -18.22 -7.42
N ILE A 302 -11.25 -18.65 -6.72
CA ILE A 302 -11.95 -17.81 -5.73
C ILE A 302 -11.00 -17.44 -4.59
N ASP A 303 -10.26 -18.40 -4.06
CA ASP A 303 -9.28 -18.19 -3.00
C ASP A 303 -8.16 -17.23 -3.42
N ASP A 304 -7.63 -17.39 -4.64
CA ASP A 304 -6.59 -16.52 -5.18
C ASP A 304 -7.09 -15.09 -5.38
N LYS A 305 -8.34 -14.91 -5.85
CA LYS A 305 -8.97 -13.59 -5.97
C LYS A 305 -9.21 -12.93 -4.62
N ILE A 306 -9.69 -13.70 -3.63
CA ILE A 306 -9.85 -13.22 -2.25
C ILE A 306 -8.50 -12.78 -1.69
N SER A 307 -7.46 -13.62 -1.82
CA SER A 307 -6.10 -13.32 -1.36
C SER A 307 -5.54 -12.08 -2.06
N PHE A 308 -5.76 -11.95 -3.38
CA PHE A 308 -5.34 -10.78 -4.15
C PHE A 308 -6.01 -9.50 -3.64
N LEU A 309 -7.33 -9.51 -3.44
CA LEU A 309 -8.08 -8.35 -2.92
C LEU A 309 -7.67 -7.97 -1.49
N GLN A 310 -7.47 -8.95 -0.61
CA GLN A 310 -7.04 -8.72 0.77
C GLN A 310 -5.65 -8.09 0.84
N ASN A 311 -4.74 -8.50 -0.05
CA ASN A 311 -3.36 -8.00 -0.09
C ASN A 311 -3.18 -6.82 -1.06
N TYR A 312 -4.23 -6.41 -1.78
CA TYR A 312 -4.17 -5.40 -2.85
C TYR A 312 -3.45 -4.10 -2.44
N PRO A 313 -3.75 -3.49 -1.27
CA PRO A 313 -3.08 -2.25 -0.86
C PRO A 313 -1.56 -2.39 -0.79
N GLN A 314 -1.05 -3.53 -0.32
CA GLN A 314 0.37 -3.79 -0.19
C GLN A 314 1.03 -4.07 -1.54
N ILE A 315 0.43 -4.94 -2.37
CA ILE A 315 1.01 -5.33 -3.68
C ILE A 315 0.94 -4.18 -4.70
N SER A 316 -0.06 -3.30 -4.59
CA SER A 316 -0.22 -2.15 -5.48
C SER A 316 0.75 -1.03 -5.11
N ALA A 317 0.75 -0.61 -3.83
CA ALA A 317 1.67 0.43 -3.35
C ALA A 317 3.15 -0.02 -3.43
N GLY A 318 3.40 -1.31 -3.23
CA GLY A 318 4.72 -1.92 -3.22
C GLY A 318 5.28 -2.31 -4.58
N ARG A 319 4.58 -2.09 -5.71
CA ARG A 319 4.98 -2.68 -7.02
C ARG A 319 6.44 -2.45 -7.43
N GLY A 320 6.99 -1.27 -7.13
CA GLY A 320 8.39 -0.89 -7.42
C GLY A 320 9.36 -1.11 -6.26
N LYS A 321 8.91 -1.71 -5.15
CA LYS A 321 9.71 -1.91 -3.95
C LYS A 321 10.65 -3.10 -4.13
N ALA A 322 11.95 -2.85 -3.97
CA ALA A 322 12.94 -3.90 -3.90
C ALA A 322 12.84 -4.67 -2.56
N PHE A 323 13.33 -5.90 -2.55
CA PHE A 323 13.55 -6.63 -1.30
C PHE A 323 14.67 -5.97 -0.47
N ASN A 324 14.69 -6.23 0.83
CA ASN A 324 15.76 -5.74 1.70
C ASN A 324 17.03 -6.61 1.55
N TYR A 325 17.94 -6.19 0.68
CA TYR A 325 19.23 -6.87 0.48
C TYR A 325 20.26 -6.58 1.58
N THR A 326 19.96 -5.72 2.55
CA THR A 326 20.89 -5.37 3.64
C THR A 326 20.80 -6.29 4.85
N ASP A 327 19.71 -7.06 4.95
CA ASP A 327 19.50 -8.02 6.02
C ASP A 327 19.98 -9.42 5.60
N SER A 328 21.20 -9.77 6.01
CA SER A 328 21.80 -11.07 5.74
C SER A 328 21.13 -12.24 6.48
N SER A 329 20.20 -11.98 7.40
CA SER A 329 19.42 -13.03 8.07
C SER A 329 18.17 -13.44 7.28
N GLN A 330 17.72 -12.59 6.35
CA GLN A 330 16.48 -12.76 5.58
C GLN A 330 16.75 -13.06 4.10
N VAL A 331 17.57 -14.08 3.84
CA VAL A 331 18.06 -14.39 2.48
C VAL A 331 17.25 -15.48 1.79
N TRP A 332 16.94 -16.59 2.46
CA TRP A 332 16.18 -17.71 1.92
C TRP A 332 15.09 -18.16 2.89
N ASP A 333 14.01 -18.68 2.34
CA ASP A 333 12.83 -19.17 3.07
C ASP A 333 12.18 -18.06 3.93
N THR A 334 11.99 -16.88 3.32
CA THR A 334 11.47 -15.67 3.98
C THR A 334 10.44 -14.91 3.16
N GLU A 335 9.74 -13.97 3.81
CA GLU A 335 8.84 -12.97 3.20
C GLU A 335 9.57 -11.79 2.56
N ASN A 336 10.91 -11.77 2.59
CA ASN A 336 11.73 -10.71 2.02
C ASN A 336 11.81 -10.84 0.50
N VAL A 337 10.71 -10.48 -0.17
CA VAL A 337 10.57 -10.49 -1.63
C VAL A 337 10.27 -9.10 -2.18
N SER A 338 10.67 -8.88 -3.43
CA SER A 338 10.35 -7.63 -4.14
C SER A 338 8.85 -7.54 -4.39
N GLY A 339 8.32 -6.31 -4.39
CA GLY A 339 6.89 -6.10 -4.66
C GLY A 339 6.48 -6.50 -6.08
N LEU A 340 7.39 -6.39 -7.06
CA LEU A 340 7.17 -6.93 -8.41
C LEU A 340 6.93 -8.45 -8.37
N LYS A 341 7.73 -9.20 -7.60
CA LYS A 341 7.53 -10.64 -7.41
C LYS A 341 6.22 -10.94 -6.72
N GLN A 342 5.90 -10.22 -5.63
CA GLN A 342 4.61 -10.37 -4.94
C GLN A 342 3.45 -10.20 -5.90
N ARG A 343 3.47 -9.12 -6.71
CA ARG A 343 2.42 -8.81 -7.67
C ARG A 343 2.27 -9.87 -8.77
N ILE A 344 3.37 -10.27 -9.43
CA ILE A 344 3.34 -11.32 -10.47
C ILE A 344 2.84 -12.65 -9.89
N CYS A 345 3.35 -13.06 -8.75
CA CYS A 345 2.94 -14.30 -8.08
C CYS A 345 1.45 -14.28 -7.71
N SER A 346 0.94 -13.16 -7.18
CA SER A 346 -0.48 -13.02 -6.85
C SER A 346 -1.38 -13.08 -8.10
N LEU A 347 -0.94 -12.53 -9.24
CA LEU A 347 -1.68 -12.65 -10.52
C LEU A 347 -1.63 -14.05 -11.12
N LEU A 348 -0.58 -14.82 -10.82
CA LEU A 348 -0.41 -16.20 -11.28
C LEU A 348 -1.03 -17.23 -10.32
N GLY A 349 -1.56 -16.84 -9.16
CA GLY A 349 -2.02 -17.80 -8.14
C GLY A 349 -0.87 -18.69 -7.63
N ILE A 350 0.31 -18.10 -7.41
CA ILE A 350 1.51 -18.75 -6.89
C ILE A 350 1.90 -18.10 -5.56
N PRO A 351 2.34 -18.86 -4.54
CA PRO A 351 2.87 -18.27 -3.32
C PRO A 351 4.15 -17.46 -3.59
N TYR A 352 4.21 -16.20 -3.16
CA TYR A 352 5.36 -15.32 -3.40
C TYR A 352 6.53 -15.49 -2.42
N HIS A 353 6.58 -16.55 -1.62
CA HIS A 353 7.65 -16.73 -0.63
C HIS A 353 9.00 -16.91 -1.32
N ARG A 354 10.06 -16.33 -0.76
CA ARG A 354 11.42 -16.57 -1.25
C ARG A 354 11.87 -17.95 -0.77
N LYS A 355 11.99 -18.94 -1.64
CA LYS A 355 12.35 -20.31 -1.27
C LYS A 355 13.41 -20.90 -2.19
N THR A 356 14.09 -21.93 -1.71
CA THR A 356 15.02 -22.70 -2.55
C THR A 356 14.25 -23.67 -3.45
N LEU A 357 14.13 -23.35 -4.75
CA LEU A 357 13.38 -24.19 -5.70
C LEU A 357 14.04 -25.56 -5.98
N ALA A 358 15.35 -25.69 -5.78
CA ALA A 358 16.12 -26.89 -6.13
C ALA A 358 16.17 -27.98 -5.05
N LEU A 359 15.74 -27.69 -3.82
CA LEU A 359 15.81 -28.61 -2.66
C LEU A 359 14.43 -29.17 -2.25
N CYS A 360 13.39 -28.83 -3.00
CA CYS A 360 12.06 -29.37 -2.80
C CYS A 360 12.10 -30.89 -3.08
N ASN A 361 11.81 -31.70 -2.07
CA ASN A 361 11.66 -33.14 -2.22
C ASN A 361 10.51 -33.43 -3.20
N GLU A 362 10.49 -34.62 -3.83
CA GLU A 362 9.42 -35.04 -4.77
C GLU A 362 7.98 -34.93 -4.21
N SER A 363 7.83 -34.70 -2.90
CA SER A 363 6.56 -34.53 -2.19
C SER A 363 6.12 -33.08 -1.98
N ASP A 364 7.00 -32.09 -2.15
CA ASP A 364 6.72 -30.65 -1.96
C ASP A 364 6.97 -29.89 -3.27
N GLU A 365 6.13 -30.09 -4.29
CA GLU A 365 6.19 -29.32 -5.53
C GLU A 365 5.72 -27.87 -5.30
N THR A 366 6.50 -27.07 -4.57
CA THR A 366 6.18 -25.66 -4.38
C THR A 366 6.49 -24.87 -5.63
N GLU A 367 5.46 -24.34 -6.27
CA GLU A 367 5.57 -23.44 -7.41
C GLU A 367 6.27 -22.12 -7.03
N GLY A 368 7.13 -21.62 -7.92
CA GLY A 368 7.85 -20.37 -7.72
C GLY A 368 8.87 -20.10 -8.82
N PHE A 369 9.41 -18.88 -8.83
CA PHE A 369 10.45 -18.46 -9.77
C PHE A 369 11.37 -17.43 -9.11
N HIS A 370 12.51 -17.19 -9.75
CA HIS A 370 13.52 -16.25 -9.28
C HIS A 370 13.59 -15.01 -10.19
N ILE A 371 13.94 -13.86 -9.60
CA ILE A 371 14.20 -12.61 -10.34
C ILE A 371 15.68 -12.27 -10.15
N VAL A 372 16.31 -11.58 -11.08
CA VAL A 372 17.67 -11.07 -10.91
C VAL A 372 17.74 -9.67 -11.49
N GLU A 373 18.01 -8.70 -10.63
CA GLU A 373 18.37 -7.34 -11.01
C GLU A 373 19.85 -7.29 -11.34
N HIS A 374 20.17 -7.05 -12.61
CA HIS A 374 21.56 -7.08 -13.08
C HIS A 374 22.39 -5.97 -12.46
N ILE A 375 21.79 -4.82 -12.13
CA ILE A 375 22.48 -3.71 -11.47
C ILE A 375 23.09 -4.09 -10.11
N LEU A 376 22.54 -5.11 -9.45
CA LEU A 376 23.10 -5.63 -8.20
C LEU A 376 24.34 -6.51 -8.42
N LEU A 377 24.55 -6.96 -9.66
CA LEU A 377 25.74 -7.71 -10.09
C LEU A 377 26.89 -6.79 -10.49
N ARG A 378 26.65 -5.47 -10.56
CA ARG A 378 27.66 -4.50 -10.96
C ARG A 378 28.75 -4.39 -9.88
N PRO A 379 30.03 -4.67 -10.21
CA PRO A 379 31.15 -4.47 -9.30
C PRO A 379 31.22 -3.03 -8.80
N ARG A 380 31.47 -2.84 -7.49
CA ARG A 380 31.57 -1.50 -6.88
C ARG A 380 32.99 -0.99 -6.69
N SER A 381 34.00 -1.86 -6.80
CA SER A 381 35.41 -1.54 -6.57
C SER A 381 36.31 -2.32 -7.53
N SER A 382 37.46 -1.76 -7.87
CA SER A 382 38.55 -2.46 -8.59
C SER A 382 39.18 -3.60 -7.78
N ASN A 383 38.89 -3.69 -6.48
CA ASN A 383 39.40 -4.73 -5.58
C ASN A 383 38.34 -5.81 -5.24
N ASP A 384 37.22 -5.83 -5.97
CA ASP A 384 36.18 -6.84 -5.80
C ASP A 384 36.68 -8.16 -6.42
N PRO A 385 36.69 -9.30 -5.70
CA PRO A 385 37.18 -10.57 -6.27
C PRO A 385 36.40 -11.07 -7.49
N ASP A 386 35.20 -10.54 -7.74
CA ASP A 386 34.38 -10.80 -8.92
C ASP A 386 34.63 -9.79 -10.07
N SER A 387 35.61 -8.89 -9.94
CA SER A 387 36.01 -7.99 -11.03
C SER A 387 36.83 -8.76 -12.08
N ASP A 388 36.19 -9.20 -13.15
CA ASP A 388 36.91 -9.66 -14.35
C ASP A 388 37.85 -8.54 -14.84
N GLU A 389 39.08 -8.87 -15.23
CA GLU A 389 40.08 -7.93 -15.78
C GLU A 389 39.61 -7.19 -17.06
N ASN A 390 38.49 -7.63 -17.65
CA ASN A 390 37.80 -6.95 -18.75
C ASN A 390 36.86 -5.82 -18.32
N PHE A 391 36.86 -5.42 -17.04
CA PHE A 391 36.11 -4.28 -16.53
C PHE A 391 36.66 -2.98 -17.12
N SER A 392 36.23 -2.67 -18.34
CA SER A 392 36.40 -1.34 -18.90
C SER A 392 35.62 -0.39 -18.01
N GLU A 393 36.33 0.44 -17.25
CA GLU A 393 35.75 1.62 -16.61
C GLU A 393 34.80 2.27 -17.62
N PHE A 394 33.52 2.37 -17.27
CA PHE A 394 32.55 3.10 -18.07
C PHE A 394 32.93 4.58 -17.97
N LYS A 395 33.94 5.00 -18.72
CA LYS A 395 34.37 6.39 -18.80
C LYS A 395 33.24 7.12 -19.49
N SER A 396 32.62 8.05 -18.76
CA SER A 396 31.66 8.99 -19.33
C SER A 396 32.32 9.62 -20.57
N ASN A 397 31.71 9.41 -21.74
CA ASN A 397 32.17 9.96 -23.01
C ASN A 397 32.21 11.50 -22.94
N THR A 398 33.33 12.06 -22.49
CA THR A 398 33.70 13.46 -22.73
C THR A 398 34.78 13.60 -23.80
N ASP A 399 35.36 12.49 -24.27
CA ASP A 399 36.36 12.50 -25.33
C ASP A 399 35.75 11.97 -26.63
N SER A 400 35.56 12.88 -27.58
CA SER A 400 35.20 12.59 -28.95
C SER A 400 36.24 11.69 -29.62
N ASN A 401 35.79 10.53 -30.14
CA ASN A 401 36.46 9.61 -31.08
C ASN A 401 36.82 8.20 -30.54
N THR A 402 35.84 7.47 -30.01
CA THR A 402 35.87 6.00 -30.00
C THR A 402 34.49 5.44 -30.30
N ASP A 403 34.43 4.48 -31.24
CA ASP A 403 33.25 3.65 -31.51
C ASP A 403 32.83 2.93 -30.22
N SER A 404 31.94 3.53 -29.45
CA SER A 404 31.50 3.05 -28.13
C SER A 404 30.04 2.61 -28.18
N ASN A 405 29.78 1.54 -28.93
CA ASN A 405 28.56 0.74 -28.80
C ASN A 405 28.68 -0.31 -27.67
N THR A 406 29.49 -0.05 -26.63
CA THR A 406 29.53 -0.90 -25.44
C THR A 406 28.30 -0.58 -24.58
N ILE A 407 27.21 -1.30 -24.82
CA ILE A 407 25.99 -1.25 -24.03
C ILE A 407 26.33 -1.72 -22.60
N ASP A 408 25.94 -0.93 -21.59
CA ASP A 408 26.09 -1.30 -20.18
C ASP A 408 25.34 -2.62 -19.90
N PRO A 409 26.04 -3.71 -19.53
CA PRO A 409 25.41 -5.02 -19.35
C PRO A 409 24.58 -5.13 -18.07
N TYR A 410 24.59 -4.14 -17.18
CA TYR A 410 23.92 -4.23 -15.87
C TYR A 410 22.69 -3.35 -15.74
N SER A 411 22.70 -2.17 -16.38
CA SER A 411 21.61 -1.20 -16.22
C SER A 411 20.36 -1.64 -16.96
N PHE A 412 19.21 -1.45 -16.31
CA PHE A 412 17.87 -1.66 -16.88
C PHE A 412 17.60 -3.08 -17.42
N GLN A 413 18.17 -4.10 -16.78
CA GLN A 413 18.00 -5.50 -17.15
C GLN A 413 17.53 -6.35 -15.97
N LEU A 414 16.53 -7.19 -16.22
CA LEU A 414 16.00 -8.17 -15.27
C LEU A 414 16.05 -9.56 -15.89
N SER A 415 16.54 -10.56 -15.16
CA SER A 415 16.42 -11.97 -15.55
C SER A 415 15.40 -12.68 -14.67
N PHE A 416 14.40 -13.30 -15.28
CA PHE A 416 13.43 -14.16 -14.64
C PHE A 416 13.82 -15.61 -14.88
N VAL A 417 13.93 -16.39 -13.81
CA VAL A 417 14.42 -17.76 -13.84
C VAL A 417 13.32 -18.69 -13.34
N PHE A 418 12.81 -19.52 -14.24
CA PHE A 418 11.68 -20.42 -14.02
C PHE A 418 12.10 -21.89 -13.98
N PRO A 419 11.42 -22.72 -13.19
CA PRO A 419 11.62 -24.15 -13.18
C PRO A 419 10.94 -24.82 -14.39
N ASP A 420 11.69 -25.53 -15.23
CA ASP A 420 11.13 -26.28 -16.38
C ASP A 420 10.76 -27.73 -16.03
N TRP A 421 10.73 -28.08 -14.74
CA TRP A 421 10.39 -29.42 -14.24
C TRP A 421 9.04 -29.53 -13.57
N LEU A 422 8.38 -28.41 -13.27
CA LEU A 422 7.03 -28.40 -12.71
C LEU A 422 6.01 -28.48 -13.85
N HIS A 423 5.01 -29.36 -13.73
CA HIS A 423 4.03 -29.62 -14.80
C HIS A 423 3.39 -28.33 -15.34
N ARG A 424 2.87 -27.50 -14.43
CA ARG A 424 2.23 -26.22 -14.77
C ARG A 424 3.17 -25.28 -15.54
N PHE A 425 4.46 -25.26 -15.19
CA PHE A 425 5.48 -24.44 -15.84
C PHE A 425 5.93 -24.99 -17.20
N GLN A 426 5.63 -26.25 -17.52
CA GLN A 426 5.89 -26.83 -18.84
C GLN A 426 4.79 -26.52 -19.85
N GLU A 427 3.59 -26.17 -19.39
CA GLU A 427 2.44 -25.86 -20.26
C GLU A 427 2.66 -24.57 -21.04
N GLU A 428 2.60 -24.65 -22.38
CA GLU A 428 2.87 -23.51 -23.26
C GLU A 428 1.92 -22.33 -22.99
N ASN A 429 0.64 -22.61 -22.73
CA ASN A 429 -0.34 -21.56 -22.44
C ASN A 429 0.01 -20.81 -21.13
N PHE A 430 0.55 -21.51 -20.12
CA PHE A 430 1.01 -20.90 -18.89
C PHE A 430 2.29 -20.09 -19.08
N LYS A 431 3.22 -20.55 -19.94
CA LYS A 431 4.39 -19.75 -20.33
C LYS A 431 3.97 -18.43 -21.00
N GLN A 432 3.00 -18.47 -21.91
CA GLN A 432 2.46 -17.27 -22.55
C GLN A 432 1.79 -16.32 -21.54
N LEU A 433 1.03 -16.85 -20.57
CA LEU A 433 0.47 -16.04 -19.49
C LEU A 433 1.55 -15.32 -18.68
N ILE A 434 2.60 -16.05 -18.28
CA ILE A 434 3.75 -15.48 -17.56
C ILE A 434 4.37 -14.33 -18.36
N TYR A 435 4.63 -14.53 -19.66
CA TYR A 435 5.21 -13.50 -20.51
C TYR A 435 4.33 -12.26 -20.60
N ASN A 436 3.02 -12.44 -20.77
CA ASN A 436 2.07 -11.33 -20.86
C ASN A 436 2.00 -10.53 -19.55
N ILE A 437 1.88 -11.21 -18.41
CA ILE A 437 1.84 -10.57 -17.09
C ILE A 437 3.14 -9.80 -16.85
N ILE A 438 4.29 -10.44 -17.05
CA ILE A 438 5.59 -9.81 -16.80
C ILE A 438 5.80 -8.60 -17.73
N SER A 439 5.42 -8.70 -19.00
CA SER A 439 5.53 -7.58 -19.94
C SER A 439 4.60 -6.41 -19.59
N ALA A 440 3.44 -6.69 -18.99
CA ALA A 440 2.51 -5.65 -18.54
C ALA A 440 2.96 -4.98 -17.22
N GLU A 441 3.65 -5.72 -16.35
CA GLU A 441 4.05 -5.26 -15.01
C GLU A 441 5.42 -4.56 -14.98
N ILE A 442 6.29 -4.84 -15.96
CA ILE A 442 7.61 -4.23 -16.03
C ILE A 442 7.55 -2.83 -16.66
N PRO A 443 8.27 -1.83 -16.10
CA PRO A 443 8.45 -0.54 -16.74
C PRO A 443 9.07 -0.66 -18.15
N ALA A 444 8.54 0.08 -19.12
CA ALA A 444 8.96 -0.01 -20.53
C ALA A 444 10.46 0.23 -20.81
N HIS A 445 11.19 0.85 -19.88
CA HIS A 445 12.62 1.09 -20.00
C HIS A 445 13.50 -0.06 -19.47
N ILE A 446 12.91 -1.09 -18.86
CA ILE A 446 13.61 -2.27 -18.32
C ILE A 446 13.42 -3.45 -19.28
N THR A 447 14.51 -4.12 -19.62
CA THR A 447 14.52 -5.29 -20.50
C THR A 447 14.39 -6.58 -19.68
N PRO A 448 13.33 -7.38 -19.85
CA PRO A 448 13.23 -8.70 -19.24
C PRO A 448 13.92 -9.79 -20.08
N TYR A 449 14.63 -10.68 -19.41
CA TYR A 449 15.16 -11.93 -19.95
C TYR A 449 14.50 -13.11 -19.24
N PHE A 450 14.13 -14.13 -20.01
CA PHE A 450 13.45 -15.32 -19.48
C PHE A 450 14.36 -16.53 -19.60
N HIS A 451 14.58 -17.23 -18.48
CA HIS A 451 15.42 -18.42 -18.41
C HIS A 451 14.61 -19.57 -17.83
N TRP A 452 14.52 -20.68 -18.56
CA TRP A 452 13.87 -21.91 -18.11
C TRP A 452 14.95 -22.93 -17.79
N LEU A 453 15.02 -23.37 -16.53
CA LEU A 453 16.09 -24.24 -16.05
C LEU A 453 15.63 -25.67 -15.81
N ASN A 454 16.47 -26.62 -16.22
CA ASN A 454 16.30 -28.03 -15.90
C ASN A 454 16.83 -28.39 -14.49
N PRO A 455 16.36 -29.48 -13.86
CA PRO A 455 16.72 -29.86 -12.48
C PRO A 455 18.23 -29.97 -12.22
N LEU A 456 18.99 -30.48 -13.20
CA LEU A 456 20.44 -30.68 -13.10
C LEU A 456 21.21 -29.34 -13.07
N CYS A 457 20.73 -28.34 -13.82
CA CYS A 457 21.28 -26.99 -13.83
C CYS A 457 20.93 -26.27 -12.51
N CYS A 458 19.70 -26.44 -12.04
CA CYS A 458 19.23 -25.75 -10.83
C CYS A 458 19.96 -26.22 -9.55
N LYS A 459 20.27 -27.52 -9.41
CA LYS A 459 21.07 -28.04 -8.27
C LYS A 459 22.49 -27.48 -8.23
N HIS A 460 23.15 -27.33 -9.37
CA HIS A 460 24.48 -26.70 -9.43
C HIS A 460 24.42 -25.21 -9.12
N SER A 461 23.47 -24.48 -9.70
CA SER A 461 23.28 -23.04 -9.46
C SER A 461 22.91 -22.75 -8.00
N ALA A 462 21.96 -23.48 -7.41
CA ALA A 462 21.53 -23.27 -6.02
C ALA A 462 22.62 -23.60 -4.99
N ASN A 463 23.41 -24.66 -5.22
CA ASN A 463 24.52 -25.02 -4.32
C ASN A 463 25.68 -24.04 -4.43
N ALA A 464 26.07 -23.63 -5.65
CA ALA A 464 27.10 -22.61 -5.86
C ALA A 464 26.72 -21.28 -5.19
N LEU A 465 25.45 -20.90 -5.25
CA LEU A 465 24.93 -19.70 -4.62
C LEU A 465 24.95 -19.74 -3.09
N ARG A 466 24.47 -20.85 -2.53
CA ARG A 466 24.41 -21.06 -1.09
C ARG A 466 25.83 -21.03 -0.50
N GLU A 467 26.80 -21.60 -1.21
CA GLU A 467 28.21 -21.52 -0.83
C GLU A 467 28.77 -20.09 -0.95
N GLN A 468 28.45 -19.35 -2.01
CA GLN A 468 28.93 -17.97 -2.20
C GLN A 468 28.38 -17.02 -1.14
N LEU A 469 27.08 -17.10 -0.82
CA LEU A 469 26.38 -16.30 0.20
C LEU A 469 26.87 -16.58 1.62
N MET A 470 27.18 -17.84 1.95
CA MET A 470 27.73 -18.22 3.26
C MET A 470 29.20 -17.83 3.43
N ARG A 471 29.96 -17.68 2.33
CA ARG A 471 31.41 -17.44 2.36
C ARG A 471 31.78 -15.96 2.41
N TYR A 472 30.89 -15.06 1.95
CA TYR A 472 31.17 -13.61 1.94
C TYR A 472 29.96 -12.74 2.34
N PRO A 473 29.58 -12.66 3.62
CA PRO A 473 28.40 -11.91 4.06
C PRO A 473 28.45 -10.39 3.75
N HIS A 474 29.63 -9.84 3.45
CA HIS A 474 29.80 -8.44 3.07
C HIS A 474 30.10 -8.21 1.57
N ALA A 475 30.49 -9.25 0.82
CA ALA A 475 30.80 -9.16 -0.61
C ALA A 475 29.74 -9.82 -1.51
N THR A 476 28.74 -10.50 -0.96
CA THR A 476 27.63 -11.07 -1.74
C THR A 476 26.41 -10.16 -1.72
N ARG A 477 26.32 -9.31 -2.73
CA ARG A 477 25.04 -8.72 -3.17
C ARG A 477 24.57 -9.31 -4.50
N THR A 478 25.23 -10.40 -4.91
CA THR A 478 25.24 -10.96 -6.27
C THR A 478 24.41 -12.24 -6.39
N ALA A 479 23.49 -12.18 -7.35
CA ALA A 479 22.93 -13.24 -8.21
C ALA A 479 22.01 -14.31 -7.60
N PHE A 480 20.79 -14.39 -8.15
CA PHE A 480 19.66 -15.31 -7.92
C PHE A 480 18.74 -14.97 -6.72
N MET A 481 17.64 -14.25 -7.00
CA MET A 481 16.60 -13.86 -6.02
C MET A 481 15.46 -14.85 -5.94
#